data_AF-A0A6C0KCX8-F1
#
_entry.id   AF-A0A6C0KCX8-F1
#
_cell.length_a   1.000
_cell.length_b   1.000
_cell.length_c   1.000
_cell.angle_alpha   90.00
_cell.angle_beta   90.00
_cell.angle_gamma   90.00
#
_symmetry.space_group_name_H-M   'P 1'
#
loop_
_entity.id
_entity.type
_entity.pdbx_description
1 polymer ?
#
loop_
_entity_poly.entity_id
_entity_poly.type
_entity_poly.pdbx_seq_one_letter_code
_entity_poly.pdbx_strand_id
1 'polypeptide(L)'
;MVSPNEWGGPTWELLHGIAERVGFQTIKVLQEDERVSLHYALKHLDELLPCPLCQGHYREWVKKRPVDAWIKKSGGLLQEAMRQWVYDLHESVNGSKSVVSPLMIEDLPAIYQSVDLRAKATVLKDLFHRGLQVGAFRAEYWKLTWRHLDTVVRLLT
;
A
#
# COMPACT_ATOMS: atom_id res chain seq x y z
N MET A 1 16.50 -11.45 8.56
CA MET A 1 15.78 -10.28 8.02
C MET A 1 15.36 -10.63 6.59
N VAL A 2 14.11 -10.40 6.21
CA VAL A 2 13.64 -10.69 4.84
C VAL A 2 14.18 -9.61 3.91
N SER A 3 14.82 -10.00 2.81
CA SER A 3 15.47 -9.03 1.92
C SER A 3 14.43 -8.13 1.24
N PRO A 4 14.66 -6.79 1.15
CA PRO A 4 13.80 -5.88 0.38
C PRO A 4 13.53 -6.32 -1.07
N ASN A 5 14.43 -7.10 -1.67
CA ASN A 5 14.24 -7.62 -3.02
C ASN A 5 13.16 -8.72 -3.10
N GLU A 6 12.85 -9.41 -1.99
CA GLU A 6 11.83 -10.46 -1.95
C GLU A 6 10.41 -9.88 -1.81
N TRP A 7 10.23 -8.82 -1.02
CA TRP A 7 8.91 -8.27 -0.69
C TRP A 7 8.61 -6.91 -1.33
N GLY A 8 9.64 -6.15 -1.74
CA GLY A 8 9.48 -4.78 -2.24
C GLY A 8 8.66 -4.72 -3.53
N GLY A 9 9.05 -5.49 -4.55
CA GLY A 9 8.32 -5.57 -5.82
C GLY A 9 6.85 -5.96 -5.64
N PRO A 10 6.55 -7.10 -4.97
CA PRO A 10 5.17 -7.50 -4.69
C PRO A 10 4.38 -6.46 -3.88
N THR A 11 5.02 -5.73 -2.96
CA THR A 11 4.36 -4.64 -2.21
C THR A 11 3.96 -3.49 -3.12
N TRP A 12 4.84 -3.06 -4.04
CA TRP A 12 4.51 -2.01 -5.00
C TRP A 12 3.39 -2.43 -5.94
N GLU A 13 3.43 -3.66 -6.45
CA GLU A 13 2.36 -4.20 -7.30
C GLU A 13 1.01 -4.22 -6.58
N LEU A 14 0.99 -4.63 -5.30
CA LEU A 14 -0.23 -4.60 -4.50
C LEU A 14 -0.74 -3.17 -4.29
N LEU A 15 0.12 -2.22 -3.90
CA LEU A 15 -0.29 -0.84 -3.63
C LEU A 15 -0.80 -0.12 -4.89
N HIS A 16 -0.08 -0.25 -6.01
CA HIS A 16 -0.52 0.32 -7.28
C HIS A 16 -1.78 -0.38 -7.78
N GLY A 17 -1.88 -1.70 -7.66
CA GLY A 17 -3.10 -2.42 -8.02
C GLY A 17 -4.31 -2.01 -7.19
N ILE A 18 -4.15 -1.72 -5.89
CA ILE A 18 -5.20 -1.15 -5.05
C ILE A 18 -5.55 0.25 -5.54
N ALA A 19 -4.55 1.10 -5.82
CA ALA A 19 -4.75 2.47 -6.29
C ALA A 19 -5.60 2.54 -7.57
N GLU A 20 -5.48 1.54 -8.46
CA GLU A 20 -6.28 1.45 -9.68
C GLU A 20 -7.73 0.98 -9.47
N ARG A 21 -8.14 0.59 -8.26
CA ARG A 21 -9.48 0.00 -8.03
C ARG A 21 -10.31 0.68 -6.94
N VAL A 22 -9.70 1.49 -6.09
CA VAL A 22 -10.42 2.14 -4.97
C VAL A 22 -11.44 3.17 -5.43
N GLY A 23 -12.47 3.40 -4.61
CA GLY A 23 -13.41 4.50 -4.75
C GLY A 23 -14.66 4.19 -5.58
N PHE A 24 -14.77 2.98 -6.14
CA PHE A 24 -15.89 2.58 -7.00
C PHE A 24 -16.93 1.69 -6.30
N GLN A 25 -16.86 1.55 -4.97
CA GLN A 25 -17.91 0.87 -4.21
C GLN A 25 -19.26 1.58 -4.43
N THR A 26 -20.33 0.83 -4.69
CA THR A 26 -21.66 1.39 -4.96
C THR A 26 -22.55 1.44 -3.70
N ILE A 27 -22.25 0.61 -2.72
CA ILE A 27 -23.01 0.53 -1.45
C ILE A 27 -22.33 1.42 -0.42
N LYS A 28 -23.08 2.35 0.18
CA LYS A 28 -22.57 3.32 1.18
C LYS A 28 -21.77 2.70 2.33
N VAL A 29 -22.21 1.57 2.87
CA VAL A 29 -21.48 0.88 3.96
C VAL A 29 -20.12 0.38 3.47
N LEU A 30 -20.04 -0.15 2.25
CA LEU A 30 -18.79 -0.64 1.66
C LEU A 30 -17.86 0.51 1.27
N GLN A 31 -18.40 1.66 0.83
CA GLN A 31 -17.61 2.88 0.62
C GLN A 31 -16.91 3.32 1.91
N GLU A 32 -17.63 3.30 3.03
CA GLU A 32 -17.07 3.69 4.32
C GLU A 32 -16.06 2.65 4.84
N ASP A 33 -16.36 1.35 4.69
CA ASP A 33 -15.43 0.28 5.07
C ASP A 33 -14.13 0.31 4.25
N GLU A 34 -14.24 0.56 2.94
CA GLU A 34 -13.10 0.79 2.04
C GLU A 34 -12.28 1.96 2.53
N ARG A 35 -12.93 3.12 2.76
CA ARG A 35 -12.26 4.35 3.18
C ARG A 35 -11.55 4.18 4.53
N VAL A 36 -12.22 3.63 5.53
CA VAL A 36 -11.67 3.43 6.88
C VAL A 36 -10.51 2.44 6.84
N SER A 37 -10.66 1.34 6.12
CA SER A 37 -9.62 0.31 6.04
C SER A 37 -8.43 0.78 5.23
N LEU A 38 -8.66 1.47 4.12
CA LEU A 38 -7.61 2.08 3.31
C LEU A 38 -6.84 3.14 4.10
N HIS A 39 -7.57 4.01 4.82
CA HIS A 39 -6.96 5.01 5.67
C HIS A 39 -6.02 4.37 6.70
N TYR A 40 -6.52 3.36 7.42
CA TYR A 40 -5.74 2.69 8.46
C TYR A 40 -4.52 1.98 7.85
N ALA A 41 -4.73 1.20 6.80
CA ALA A 41 -3.66 0.43 6.15
C ALA A 41 -2.53 1.32 5.63
N LEU A 42 -2.85 2.46 5.00
CA LEU A 42 -1.83 3.40 4.52
C LEU A 42 -1.19 4.21 5.65
N LYS A 43 -1.92 4.57 6.69
CA LYS A 43 -1.34 5.31 7.82
C LYS A 43 -0.31 4.48 8.59
N HIS A 44 -0.50 3.16 8.61
CA HIS A 44 0.27 2.22 9.42
C HIS A 44 1.07 1.20 8.61
N LEU A 45 1.23 1.39 7.29
CA LEU A 45 1.90 0.40 6.43
C LEU A 45 3.33 0.08 6.89
N ASP A 46 4.02 1.01 7.55
CA ASP A 46 5.34 0.76 8.13
C ASP A 46 5.34 -0.42 9.11
N GLU A 47 4.24 -0.66 9.82
CA GLU A 47 4.09 -1.79 10.73
C GLU A 47 4.10 -3.15 10.01
N LEU A 48 3.94 -3.17 8.68
CA LEU A 48 4.05 -4.38 7.85
C LEU A 48 5.43 -4.56 7.22
N LEU A 49 6.26 -3.51 7.14
CA LEU A 49 7.52 -3.58 6.41
C LEU A 49 8.61 -4.29 7.24
N PRO A 50 9.20 -5.40 6.78
CA PRO A 50 10.23 -6.15 7.52
C PRO A 50 11.63 -5.52 7.42
N CYS A 51 11.71 -4.19 7.43
CA CYS A 51 12.93 -3.41 7.20
C CYS A 51 12.87 -2.08 7.99
N PRO A 52 13.59 -1.95 9.12
CA PRO A 52 13.53 -0.75 9.98
C PRO A 52 13.85 0.57 9.26
N LEU A 53 14.79 0.56 8.31
CA LEU A 53 15.11 1.72 7.48
C LEU A 53 13.92 2.13 6.61
N CYS A 54 13.30 1.15 5.95
CA CYS A 54 12.13 1.34 5.08
C CYS A 54 10.93 1.87 5.90
N GLN A 55 10.74 1.36 7.12
CA GLN A 55 9.74 1.87 8.06
C GLN A 55 10.00 3.35 8.41
N GLY A 56 11.25 3.72 8.69
CA GLY A 56 11.65 5.09 8.96
C GLY A 56 11.30 6.03 7.82
N HIS A 57 11.71 5.68 6.60
CA HIS A 57 11.40 6.45 5.40
C HIS A 57 9.88 6.59 5.17
N TYR A 58 9.13 5.50 5.37
CA TYR A 58 7.67 5.54 5.22
C TYR A 58 7.00 6.45 6.25
N ARG A 59 7.41 6.40 7.52
CA ARG A 59 6.88 7.30 8.56
C ARG A 59 7.15 8.77 8.24
N GLU A 60 8.33 9.09 7.72
CA GLU A 60 8.65 10.45 7.27
C GLU A 60 7.79 10.88 6.09
N TRP A 61 7.56 9.97 5.14
CA TRP A 61 6.67 10.21 4.01
C TRP A 61 5.25 10.54 4.46
N VAL A 62 4.65 9.68 5.30
CA VAL A 62 3.28 9.88 5.81
C VAL A 62 3.16 11.17 6.61
N LYS A 63 4.19 11.56 7.38
CA LYS A 63 4.20 12.85 8.09
C LYS A 63 4.17 14.04 7.14
N LYS A 64 4.93 13.99 6.03
CA LYS A 64 5.01 15.08 5.04
C LYS A 64 3.80 15.11 4.10
N ARG A 65 3.20 13.95 3.81
CA ARG A 65 2.11 13.75 2.86
C ARG A 65 1.01 12.91 3.50
N PRO A 66 0.26 13.48 4.47
CA PRO A 66 -0.72 12.73 5.25
C PRO A 66 -1.87 12.22 4.40
N VAL A 67 -2.28 10.97 4.67
CA VAL A 67 -3.41 10.31 3.98
C VAL A 67 -4.72 11.06 4.25
N ASP A 68 -4.87 11.65 5.44
CA ASP A 68 -6.02 12.47 5.86
C ASP A 68 -6.37 13.60 4.87
N ALA A 69 -5.39 14.09 4.10
CA ALA A 69 -5.57 15.20 3.16
C ALA A 69 -6.43 14.85 1.94
N TRP A 70 -6.52 13.57 1.57
CA TRP A 70 -7.17 13.15 0.33
C TRP A 70 -8.12 11.96 0.48
N ILE A 71 -8.04 11.20 1.57
CA ILE A 71 -8.85 9.99 1.80
C ILE A 71 -10.37 10.24 1.87
N LYS A 72 -10.80 11.49 2.06
CA LYS A 72 -12.22 11.88 2.09
C LYS A 72 -12.82 12.06 0.68
N LYS A 73 -12.00 11.99 -0.37
CA LYS A 73 -12.47 11.98 -1.76
C LYS A 73 -13.24 10.67 -2.03
N SER A 74 -14.05 10.67 -3.09
CA SER A 74 -14.88 9.53 -3.50
C SER A 74 -14.82 9.31 -5.01
N GLY A 75 -15.17 8.12 -5.49
CA GLY A 75 -15.16 7.83 -6.92
C GLY A 75 -13.76 7.91 -7.52
N GLY A 76 -13.71 8.31 -8.80
CA GLY A 76 -12.44 8.52 -9.51
C GLY A 76 -11.49 9.51 -8.83
N LEU A 77 -12.00 10.48 -8.06
CA LEU A 77 -11.13 11.41 -7.32
C LEU A 77 -10.34 10.73 -6.19
N LEU A 78 -10.88 9.67 -5.59
CA LEU A 78 -10.13 8.86 -4.61
C LEU A 78 -9.07 8.03 -5.31
N GLN A 79 -9.43 7.40 -6.42
CA GLN A 79 -8.53 6.61 -7.27
C GLN A 79 -7.33 7.46 -7.74
N GLU A 80 -7.59 8.62 -8.35
CA GLU A 80 -6.55 9.54 -8.82
C GLU A 80 -5.63 10.02 -7.69
N ALA A 81 -6.22 10.38 -6.54
CA ALA A 81 -5.43 10.83 -5.40
C ALA A 81 -4.54 9.72 -4.83
N MET A 82 -5.05 8.49 -4.74
CA MET A 82 -4.26 7.35 -4.31
C MET A 82 -3.17 7.01 -5.31
N ARG A 83 -3.48 6.99 -6.62
CA ARG A 83 -2.51 6.75 -7.70
C ARG A 83 -1.35 7.74 -7.62
N GLN A 84 -1.65 9.04 -7.55
CA GLN A 84 -0.62 10.07 -7.40
C GLN A 84 0.20 9.88 -6.13
N TRP A 85 -0.47 9.59 -5.00
CA TRP A 85 0.23 9.45 -3.72
C TRP A 85 1.18 8.24 -3.69
N VAL A 86 0.77 7.09 -4.24
CA VAL A 86 1.61 5.89 -4.32
C VAL A 86 2.72 6.06 -5.35
N TYR A 87 2.44 6.71 -6.49
CA TYR A 87 3.46 7.06 -7.49
C TYR A 87 4.54 7.95 -6.89
N ASP A 88 4.15 9.07 -6.27
CA ASP A 88 5.07 10.02 -5.64
C ASP A 88 5.92 9.34 -4.56
N LEU A 89 5.32 8.42 -3.78
CA LEU A 89 6.04 7.65 -2.77
C LEU A 89 7.08 6.74 -3.42
N HIS A 90 6.70 6.01 -4.47
CA HIS A 90 7.58 5.10 -5.18
C HIS A 90 8.76 5.87 -5.80
N GLU A 91 8.49 7.00 -6.44
CA GLU A 91 9.51 7.87 -7.03
C GLU A 91 10.43 8.51 -5.97
N SER A 92 9.89 8.87 -4.79
CA SER A 92 10.71 9.31 -3.67
C SER A 92 11.69 8.22 -3.20
N VAL A 93 11.27 6.95 -3.20
CA VAL A 93 12.15 5.82 -2.86
C VAL A 93 13.18 5.60 -3.98
N ASN A 94 12.76 5.69 -5.26
CA ASN A 94 13.65 5.56 -6.41
C ASN A 94 14.74 6.63 -6.39
N GLY A 95 14.38 7.90 -6.15
CA GLY A 95 15.32 9.01 -6.00
C GLY A 95 16.33 8.78 -4.85
N SER A 96 15.89 8.23 -3.72
CA SER A 96 16.80 7.89 -2.60
C SER A 96 17.80 6.79 -2.94
N LYS A 97 17.52 5.98 -3.97
CA LYS A 97 18.36 4.89 -4.46
C LYS A 97 19.07 5.22 -5.78
N SER A 98 18.96 6.47 -6.25
CA SER A 98 19.46 6.89 -7.56
C SER A 98 18.94 6.03 -8.72
N VAL A 99 17.71 5.54 -8.60
CA VAL A 99 17.01 4.80 -9.65
C VAL A 99 16.14 5.80 -10.41
N VAL A 100 16.21 5.75 -11.75
CA VAL A 100 15.32 6.51 -12.62
C VAL A 100 14.24 5.57 -13.11
N SER A 101 12.98 5.85 -12.74
CA SER A 101 11.85 5.09 -13.24
C SER A 101 11.61 5.44 -14.71
N PRO A 102 11.42 4.44 -15.60
CA PRO A 102 10.98 4.71 -16.96
C PRO A 102 9.47 4.94 -17.06
N LEU A 103 8.73 4.78 -15.95
CA LEU A 103 7.27 4.80 -15.94
C LEU A 103 6.74 6.18 -15.57
N MET A 104 5.78 6.64 -16.36
CA MET A 104 4.98 7.82 -16.06
C MET A 104 3.70 7.41 -15.33
N ILE A 105 3.06 8.37 -14.65
CA ILE A 105 1.82 8.08 -13.90
C ILE A 105 0.68 7.62 -14.83
N GLU A 106 0.70 8.08 -16.08
CA GLU A 106 -0.26 7.72 -17.13
C GLU A 106 -0.14 6.25 -17.58
N ASP A 107 1.02 5.62 -17.35
CA ASP A 107 1.25 4.21 -17.70
C ASP A 107 0.67 3.25 -16.65
N LEU A 108 0.47 3.72 -15.42
CA LEU A 108 0.11 2.87 -14.28
C LEU A 108 -1.21 2.09 -14.47
N PRO A 109 -2.30 2.66 -15.03
CA PRO A 109 -3.52 1.90 -15.25
C PRO A 109 -3.29 0.66 -16.11
N ALA A 110 -2.57 0.79 -17.23
CA ALA A 110 -2.30 -0.31 -18.13
C ALA A 110 -1.45 -1.42 -17.49
N ILE A 111 -0.56 -1.04 -16.56
CA ILE A 111 0.36 -1.96 -15.88
C ILE A 111 -0.32 -2.66 -14.70
N TYR A 112 -1.07 -1.91 -13.88
CA TYR A 112 -1.49 -2.37 -12.55
C TYR A 112 -2.98 -2.73 -12.44
N GLN A 113 -3.83 -2.35 -13.40
CA GLN A 113 -5.27 -2.67 -13.39
C GLN A 113 -5.58 -4.17 -13.45
N SER A 114 -4.65 -5.00 -13.94
CA SER A 114 -4.81 -6.45 -14.06
C SER A 114 -4.14 -7.26 -12.95
N VAL A 115 -3.46 -6.60 -12.00
CA VAL A 115 -2.76 -7.29 -10.90
C VAL A 115 -3.74 -8.08 -10.05
N ASP A 116 -3.46 -9.36 -9.81
CA ASP A 116 -4.21 -10.18 -8.85
C ASP A 116 -3.85 -9.76 -7.42
N LEU A 117 -4.69 -8.90 -6.83
CA LEU A 117 -4.48 -8.37 -5.48
C LEU A 117 -4.47 -9.47 -4.42
N ARG A 118 -5.28 -10.53 -4.59
CA ARG A 118 -5.39 -11.61 -3.61
C ARG A 118 -4.15 -12.50 -3.63
N ALA A 119 -3.63 -12.81 -4.81
CA ALA A 119 -2.38 -13.53 -4.95
C ALA A 119 -1.21 -12.73 -4.35
N LYS A 120 -1.11 -11.42 -4.65
CA LYS A 120 -0.05 -10.56 -4.10
C LYS A 120 -0.14 -10.42 -2.59
N ALA A 121 -1.34 -10.21 -2.04
CA ALA A 121 -1.57 -10.18 -0.61
C ALA A 121 -1.19 -11.50 0.07
N THR A 122 -1.48 -12.65 -0.55
CA THR A 122 -1.12 -13.97 0.01
C THR A 122 0.40 -14.12 0.10
N VAL A 123 1.13 -13.80 -0.97
CA VAL A 123 2.61 -13.83 -0.98
C VAL A 123 3.18 -12.90 0.10
N LEU A 124 2.69 -11.66 0.18
CA LEU A 124 3.17 -10.69 1.17
C LEU A 124 2.87 -11.11 2.61
N LYS A 125 1.73 -11.75 2.85
CA LYS A 125 1.39 -12.27 4.17
C LYS A 125 2.46 -13.24 4.67
N ASP A 126 2.85 -14.18 3.82
CA ASP A 126 3.87 -15.18 4.15
C ASP A 126 5.24 -14.54 4.37
N LEU A 127 5.63 -13.60 3.50
CA LEU A 127 6.88 -12.85 3.62
C LEU A 127 6.93 -12.04 4.93
N PHE A 128 5.85 -11.35 5.29
CA PHE A 128 5.79 -10.56 6.52
C PHE A 128 5.67 -11.44 7.77
N HIS A 129 5.01 -12.60 7.69
CA HIS A 129 5.01 -13.58 8.78
C HIS A 129 6.42 -14.07 9.12
N ARG A 130 7.29 -14.27 8.12
CA ARG A 130 8.71 -14.55 8.36
C ARG A 130 9.42 -13.39 9.09
N GLY A 131 9.02 -12.15 8.80
CA GLY A 131 9.46 -10.95 9.52
C GLY A 131 9.08 -10.95 11.01
N LEU A 132 7.86 -11.41 11.35
CA LEU A 132 7.42 -11.57 12.74
C LEU A 132 8.26 -12.59 13.51
N GLN A 133 8.53 -13.74 12.89
CA GLN A 133 9.28 -14.82 13.51
C GLN A 133 10.70 -14.41 13.92
N VAL A 134 11.30 -13.45 13.19
CA VAL A 134 12.64 -12.91 13.49
C VAL A 134 12.60 -11.63 14.34
N GLY A 135 11.43 -11.25 14.87
CA GLY A 135 11.27 -10.11 15.77
C GLY A 135 11.42 -8.73 15.10
N ALA A 136 11.20 -8.62 13.79
CA ALA A 136 11.38 -7.36 13.07
C ALA A 136 10.36 -6.27 13.44
N PHE A 137 9.22 -6.64 14.05
CA PHE A 137 8.16 -5.72 14.46
C PHE A 137 7.21 -6.37 15.48
N ARG A 138 6.34 -5.56 16.10
CA ARG A 138 5.37 -6.01 17.11
C ARG A 138 4.18 -6.71 16.47
N ALA A 139 3.87 -7.92 16.94
CA ALA A 139 2.82 -8.76 16.37
C ALA A 139 1.41 -8.14 16.43
N GLU A 140 1.12 -7.35 17.46
CA GLU A 140 -0.17 -6.67 17.63
C GLU A 140 -0.46 -5.65 16.52
N TYR A 141 0.51 -4.79 16.24
CA TYR A 141 0.45 -3.76 15.21
C TYR A 141 0.38 -4.36 13.81
N TRP A 142 1.22 -5.39 13.57
CA TRP A 142 1.16 -6.12 12.31
C TRP A 142 -0.22 -6.74 12.06
N LYS A 143 -0.81 -7.44 13.03
CA LYS A 143 -2.11 -8.10 12.86
C LYS A 143 -3.21 -7.10 12.54
N LEU A 144 -3.20 -5.95 13.22
CA LEU A 144 -4.21 -4.91 13.04
C LEU A 144 -4.09 -4.27 11.66
N THR A 145 -2.89 -3.86 11.26
CA THR A 145 -2.64 -3.25 9.96
C THR A 145 -2.88 -4.22 8.82
N TRP A 146 -2.48 -5.49 8.98
CA TRP A 146 -2.75 -6.54 8.00
C TRP A 146 -4.26 -6.77 7.83
N ARG A 147 -5.03 -6.77 8.92
CA ARG A 147 -6.49 -6.93 8.85
C ARG A 147 -7.12 -5.85 7.98
N HIS A 148 -6.73 -4.58 8.15
CA HIS A 148 -7.26 -3.49 7.33
C HIS A 148 -6.82 -3.60 5.87
N LEU A 149 -5.57 -3.97 5.60
CA LEU A 149 -5.10 -4.23 4.23
C LEU A 149 -5.87 -5.40 3.57
N ASP A 150 -6.10 -6.50 4.30
CA ASP A 150 -6.87 -7.65 3.84
C ASP A 150 -8.34 -7.27 3.55
N THR A 151 -8.94 -6.43 4.39
CA THR A 151 -10.28 -5.88 4.13
C THR A 151 -10.32 -5.07 2.84
N VAL A 152 -9.34 -4.19 2.60
CA VAL A 152 -9.25 -3.44 1.33
C VAL A 152 -9.15 -4.40 0.15
N VAL A 153 -8.26 -5.39 0.21
CA VAL A 153 -8.11 -6.39 -0.87
C VAL A 153 -9.42 -7.12 -1.14
N ARG A 154 -10.14 -7.55 -0.10
CA ARG A 154 -11.45 -8.24 -0.25
C ARG A 154 -12.53 -7.37 -0.86
N LEU A 155 -12.54 -6.07 -0.59
CA LEU A 155 -13.51 -5.14 -1.18
C LEU A 155 -13.25 -4.90 -2.67
N LEU A 156 -12.02 -5.14 -3.13
CA LEU A 156 -11.57 -4.85 -4.49
C LEU A 156 -11.43 -6.08 -5.39
N THR A 157 -11.66 -7.30 -4.87
CA THR A 157 -11.61 -8.57 -5.61
C THR A 157 -12.90 -9.36 -5.45
#